data_AF-A0A9X2MIT9-F1
#
_entry.id   AF-A0A9X2MIT9-F1
#
_cell.length_a   1.000
_cell.length_b   1.000
_cell.length_c   1.000
_cell.angle_alpha   90.00
_cell.angle_beta   90.00
_cell.angle_gamma   90.00
#
_symmetry.space_group_name_H-M   'P 1'
#
loop_
_entity.id
_entity.type
_entity.pdbx_description
1 polymer ?
#
loop_
_entity_poly.entity_id
_entity_poly.type
_entity_poly.pdbx_seq_one_letter_code
_entity_poly.pdbx_strand_id
1 'polypeptide(L)'
;MLCKTIKSKRFWPILIVIGMVLLVFGIVSSIRFPDDAHNMNMLMGMFTGMGSAFIAIGIVKLIHYKRTPAEKLKQEQIELNDERNIEILRIAYAIANVIATILFIVMAFTFVWLDYRIPAFFSIGAMCVQVLAFSIAYKYFNGKM
;
A
#
# COMPACT_ATOMS: atom_id res chain seq x y z
N MET A 1 -5.46 15.24 1.31
CA MET A 1 -5.39 14.99 -0.15
C MET A 1 -5.30 13.52 -0.53
N LEU A 2 -4.55 12.66 0.21
CA LEU A 2 -4.45 11.21 -0.05
C LEU A 2 -5.81 10.47 -0.13
N CYS A 3 -6.76 10.89 0.70
CA CYS A 3 -8.12 10.37 0.72
C CYS A 3 -8.88 10.54 -0.60
N LYS A 4 -8.57 11.59 -1.38
CA LYS A 4 -9.18 11.85 -2.69
C LYS A 4 -8.53 11.01 -3.80
N THR A 5 -7.26 10.67 -3.64
CA THR A 5 -6.47 9.92 -4.64
C THR A 5 -6.91 8.47 -4.72
N ILE A 6 -7.03 7.76 -3.59
CA ILE A 6 -7.52 6.37 -3.52
C ILE A 6 -8.96 6.24 -4.08
N LYS A 7 -9.76 7.29 -3.90
CA LYS A 7 -11.18 7.35 -4.28
C LYS A 7 -11.42 7.80 -5.72
N SER A 8 -10.38 8.13 -6.49
CA SER A 8 -10.54 8.56 -7.88
C SER A 8 -10.60 7.36 -8.83
N LYS A 9 -11.37 7.47 -9.93
CA LYS A 9 -11.35 6.48 -11.03
C LYS A 9 -9.93 6.21 -11.57
N ARG A 10 -8.97 7.12 -11.35
CA ARG A 10 -7.57 6.98 -11.77
C ARG A 10 -6.75 6.07 -10.84
N PHE A 11 -7.21 5.77 -9.63
CA PHE A 11 -6.48 4.88 -8.72
C PHE A 11 -6.50 3.42 -9.16
N TRP A 12 -7.66 2.93 -9.60
CA TRP A 12 -7.83 1.54 -10.04
C TRP A 12 -6.90 1.12 -11.20
N PRO A 13 -6.73 1.90 -12.28
CA PRO A 13 -5.75 1.55 -13.31
C PRO A 13 -4.31 1.62 -12.78
N ILE A 14 -3.97 2.54 -11.87
CA ILE A 14 -2.64 2.58 -11.24
C ILE A 14 -2.39 1.29 -10.43
N LEU A 15 -3.38 0.82 -9.68
CA LEU A 15 -3.30 -0.42 -8.92
C LEU A 15 -3.06 -1.64 -9.82
N ILE A 16 -3.70 -1.68 -11.00
CA ILE A 16 -3.48 -2.73 -12.00
C ILE A 16 -2.05 -2.68 -12.54
N VAL A 17 -1.53 -1.48 -12.84
CA VAL A 17 -0.14 -1.33 -13.33
C VAL A 17 0.84 -1.80 -12.26
N ILE A 18 0.66 -1.42 -10.99
CA ILE A 18 1.49 -1.91 -9.88
C ILE A 18 1.40 -3.43 -9.76
N GLY A 19 0.19 -3.99 -9.84
CA GLY A 19 -0.01 -5.44 -9.81
C GLY A 19 0.67 -6.17 -10.98
N MET A 20 0.63 -5.59 -12.18
CA MET A 20 1.31 -6.13 -13.36
C MET A 20 2.83 -6.10 -13.21
N VAL A 21 3.40 -5.02 -12.69
CA VAL A 21 4.84 -4.94 -12.38
C VAL A 21 5.24 -6.01 -11.36
N LEU A 22 4.48 -6.17 -10.28
CA LEU A 22 4.73 -7.20 -9.26
C LEU A 22 4.66 -8.62 -9.84
N LEU A 23 3.66 -8.88 -10.68
CA LEU A 23 3.46 -10.18 -11.32
C LEU A 23 4.62 -10.51 -12.27
N VAL A 24 4.96 -9.58 -13.18
CA VAL A 24 6.09 -9.77 -14.12
C VAL A 24 7.40 -9.94 -13.37
N PHE A 25 7.64 -9.12 -12.33
CA PHE A 25 8.83 -9.23 -11.51
C PHE A 25 8.93 -10.59 -10.81
N GLY A 26 7.82 -11.09 -10.23
CA GLY A 26 7.78 -12.39 -9.58
C GLY A 26 8.05 -13.55 -10.54
N ILE A 27 7.45 -13.55 -11.74
CA ILE A 27 7.66 -14.59 -12.76
C ILE A 27 9.09 -14.55 -13.33
N VAL A 28 9.58 -13.37 -13.70
CA VAL A 28 10.93 -13.24 -14.28
C VAL A 28 11.99 -13.66 -13.26
N SER A 29 11.78 -13.30 -11.99
CA SER A 29 12.69 -13.66 -10.92
C SER A 29 12.64 -15.15 -10.59
N SER A 30 11.46 -15.80 -10.57
CA SER A 30 11.36 -17.25 -10.32
C SER A 30 12.06 -18.10 -11.38
N ILE A 31 12.17 -17.62 -12.62
CA ILE A 31 12.87 -18.34 -13.71
C ILE A 31 14.40 -18.16 -13.62
N ARG A 32 14.88 -17.09 -12.98
CA ARG A 32 16.32 -16.78 -12.89
C ARG A 32 17.02 -17.40 -11.68
N PHE A 33 16.28 -17.81 -10.65
CA PHE A 33 16.86 -18.43 -9.47
C PHE A 33 16.91 -19.96 -9.63
N PRO A 34 18.04 -20.61 -9.30
CA PRO A 34 18.11 -22.07 -9.27
C PRO A 34 17.19 -22.65 -8.19
N ASP A 35 16.61 -23.81 -8.46
CA ASP A 35 15.59 -24.48 -7.61
C ASP A 35 16.06 -24.78 -6.17
N ASP A 36 17.37 -24.74 -5.93
CA ASP A 36 17.97 -24.94 -4.60
C ASP A 36 17.63 -23.81 -3.60
N ALA A 37 17.17 -22.65 -4.09
CA ALA A 37 16.76 -21.53 -3.25
C ALA A 37 15.24 -21.56 -2.94
N HIS A 38 14.76 -22.61 -2.28
CA HIS A 38 13.34 -22.81 -1.94
C HIS A 38 12.66 -21.57 -1.33
N ASN A 39 13.35 -20.88 -0.41
CA ASN A 39 12.85 -19.67 0.25
C ASN A 39 12.64 -18.50 -0.74
N MET A 40 13.50 -18.38 -1.76
CA MET A 40 13.37 -17.35 -2.79
C MET A 40 12.23 -17.66 -3.74
N ASN A 41 12.04 -18.93 -4.12
CA ASN A 41 10.90 -19.35 -4.93
C ASN A 41 9.57 -19.12 -4.20
N MET A 42 9.51 -19.38 -2.89
CA MET A 42 8.33 -19.07 -2.09
C MET A 42 8.04 -17.56 -2.05
N LEU A 43 9.08 -16.73 -1.86
CA LEU A 43 8.95 -15.27 -1.88
C LEU A 43 8.47 -14.75 -3.25
N MET A 44 8.98 -15.29 -4.35
CA MET A 44 8.53 -14.94 -5.70
C MET A 44 7.07 -15.37 -5.94
N GLY A 45 6.68 -16.53 -5.41
CA GLY A 45 5.27 -16.97 -5.37
C GLY A 45 4.35 -15.99 -4.64
N MET A 46 4.82 -15.39 -3.53
CA MET A 46 4.07 -14.35 -2.83
C MET A 46 3.91 -13.07 -3.69
N PHE A 47 4.97 -12.64 -4.38
CA PHE A 47 4.91 -11.47 -5.26
C PHE A 47 3.96 -11.67 -6.45
N THR A 48 3.97 -12.85 -7.09
CA THR A 48 3.03 -13.16 -8.17
C THR A 48 1.59 -13.30 -7.67
N GLY A 49 1.39 -13.89 -6.50
CA GLY A 49 0.09 -13.98 -5.83
C GLY A 49 -0.50 -12.61 -5.49
N MET A 50 0.29 -11.74 -4.86
CA MET A 50 -0.13 -10.36 -4.57
C MET A 50 -0.40 -9.55 -5.85
N GLY A 51 0.48 -9.66 -6.84
CA GLY A 51 0.31 -8.96 -8.13
C GLY A 51 -0.99 -9.36 -8.83
N SER A 52 -1.28 -10.66 -8.89
CA SER A 52 -2.53 -11.16 -9.49
C SER A 52 -3.78 -10.72 -8.72
N ALA A 53 -3.73 -10.69 -7.39
CA ALA A 53 -4.84 -10.19 -6.56
C ALA A 53 -5.12 -8.70 -6.83
N PHE A 54 -4.09 -7.85 -6.93
CA PHE A 54 -4.26 -6.43 -7.24
C PHE A 54 -4.86 -6.20 -8.63
N ILE A 55 -4.45 -7.00 -9.62
CA ILE A 55 -5.04 -6.96 -10.97
C ILE A 55 -6.52 -7.35 -10.90
N ALA A 56 -6.85 -8.48 -10.25
CA ALA A 56 -8.22 -8.96 -10.15
C ALA A 56 -9.15 -7.94 -9.47
N ILE A 57 -8.74 -7.41 -8.31
CA ILE A 57 -9.51 -6.38 -7.58
C ILE A 57 -9.68 -5.13 -8.44
N GLY A 58 -8.60 -4.68 -9.11
CA GLY A 58 -8.64 -3.53 -9.99
C GLY A 58 -9.63 -3.69 -11.14
N ILE A 59 -9.63 -4.85 -11.81
CA ILE A 59 -10.56 -5.17 -12.90
C ILE A 59 -12.01 -5.21 -12.40
N VAL A 60 -12.27 -5.92 -11.30
CA VAL A 60 -13.62 -6.03 -10.72
C VAL A 60 -14.18 -4.65 -10.39
N LYS A 61 -13.37 -3.78 -9.78
CA LYS A 61 -13.79 -2.41 -9.46
C LYS A 61 -13.98 -1.55 -10.69
N LEU A 62 -13.13 -1.67 -11.73
CA LEU A 62 -13.35 -0.97 -13.00
C LEU A 62 -14.66 -1.39 -13.68
N ILE A 63 -14.98 -2.68 -13.67
CA ILE A 63 -16.24 -3.20 -14.20
C ILE A 63 -17.42 -2.66 -13.39
N HIS A 64 -17.31 -2.66 -12.06
CA HIS A 64 -18.31 -2.07 -11.17
C HIS A 64 -18.56 -0.59 -11.51
N TYR A 65 -17.50 0.23 -11.62
CA TYR A 65 -17.63 1.64 -11.99
C TYR A 65 -18.20 1.89 -13.40
N LYS A 66 -18.05 0.93 -14.32
CA LYS A 66 -18.61 1.01 -15.68
C LYS A 66 -20.09 0.61 -15.72
N ARG A 67 -20.51 -0.32 -14.85
CA ARG A 67 -21.88 -0.85 -14.80
C ARG A 67 -22.81 -0.10 -13.85
N THR A 68 -22.27 0.54 -12.82
CA THR A 68 -23.08 1.27 -11.83
C THR A 68 -23.58 2.61 -12.42
N PRO A 69 -24.89 2.94 -12.29
CA PRO A 69 -25.45 4.18 -12.81
C PRO A 69 -24.86 5.42 -12.12
N ALA A 70 -24.78 6.52 -12.87
CA ALA A 70 -24.11 7.74 -12.43
C ALA A 70 -24.71 8.35 -11.15
N GLU A 71 -26.00 8.17 -10.89
CA GLU A 71 -26.66 8.65 -9.67
C GLU A 71 -26.18 7.92 -8.42
N LYS A 72 -26.06 6.59 -8.47
CA LYS A 72 -25.53 5.79 -7.36
C LYS A 72 -24.06 6.13 -7.08
N LEU A 73 -23.28 6.38 -8.13
CA LEU A 73 -21.88 6.83 -7.97
C LEU A 73 -21.77 8.20 -7.32
N LYS A 74 -22.71 9.11 -7.60
CA LYS A 74 -22.76 10.43 -6.94
C LYS A 74 -23.17 10.30 -5.47
N GLN A 75 -24.15 9.47 -5.16
CA GLN A 75 -24.55 9.18 -3.78
C GLN A 75 -23.38 8.60 -2.97
N GLU A 76 -22.69 7.60 -3.51
CA GLU A 76 -21.50 7.02 -2.88
C GLU A 76 -20.40 8.07 -2.66
N GLN A 77 -20.19 8.99 -3.61
CA GLN A 77 -19.25 10.11 -3.42
C GLN A 77 -19.67 11.08 -2.31
N ILE A 78 -20.97 11.34 -2.15
CA ILE A 78 -21.48 12.23 -1.10
C ILE A 78 -21.27 11.56 0.26
N GLU A 79 -21.67 10.30 0.43
CA GLU A 79 -21.46 9.53 1.67
C GLU A 79 -19.97 9.39 2.03
N LEU A 80 -19.10 9.26 1.03
CA LEU A 80 -17.65 9.18 1.23
C LEU A 80 -16.98 10.50 1.59
N ASN A 81 -17.63 11.63 1.28
CA ASN A 81 -17.16 12.98 1.62
C ASN A 81 -17.90 13.58 2.82
N ASP A 82 -18.80 12.82 3.43
CA ASP A 82 -19.43 13.18 4.70
C ASP A 82 -18.35 13.40 5.77
N GLU A 83 -18.53 14.44 6.59
CA GLU A 83 -17.56 14.90 7.59
C GLU A 83 -17.21 13.77 8.56
N ARG A 84 -18.22 13.03 9.02
CA ARG A 84 -18.04 11.88 9.92
C ARG A 84 -17.15 10.81 9.30
N ASN A 85 -17.35 10.51 8.01
CA ASN A 85 -16.58 9.49 7.32
C ASN A 85 -15.12 9.96 7.09
N ILE A 86 -14.93 11.25 6.86
CA ILE A 86 -13.59 11.87 6.78
C ILE A 86 -12.86 11.77 8.12
N GLU A 87 -13.54 12.03 9.25
CA GLU A 87 -12.96 11.91 10.58
C GLU A 87 -12.56 10.48 10.94
N ILE A 88 -13.47 9.52 10.74
CA ILE A 88 -13.18 8.09 10.96
C ILE A 88 -11.96 7.67 10.16
N LEU A 89 -11.90 8.08 8.90
CA LEU A 89 -10.78 7.76 8.02
C LEU A 89 -9.47 8.42 8.48
N ARG A 90 -9.49 9.66 8.98
CA ARG A 90 -8.30 10.30 9.56
C ARG A 90 -7.79 9.54 10.78
N ILE A 91 -8.69 9.13 11.66
CA ILE A 91 -8.37 8.33 12.85
C ILE A 91 -7.79 6.98 12.42
N ALA A 92 -8.40 6.30 11.46
CA ALA A 92 -7.92 5.04 10.92
C ALA A 92 -6.50 5.17 10.35
N TYR A 93 -6.22 6.22 9.57
CA TYR A 93 -4.86 6.49 9.06
C TYR A 93 -3.85 6.83 10.16
N ALA A 94 -4.27 7.53 11.23
CA ALA A 94 -3.40 7.81 12.37
C ALA A 94 -3.01 6.51 13.09
N ILE A 95 -3.99 5.65 13.38
CA ILE A 95 -3.76 4.34 14.00
C ILE A 95 -2.88 3.47 13.10
N ALA A 96 -3.18 3.41 11.79
CA ALA A 96 -2.38 2.64 10.84
C ALA A 96 -0.92 3.12 10.78
N ASN A 97 -0.67 4.42 10.86
CA ASN A 97 0.69 4.96 10.92
C ASN A 97 1.43 4.52 12.20
N VAL A 98 0.76 4.57 13.36
CA VAL A 98 1.36 4.12 14.63
C VAL A 98 1.71 2.63 14.55
N ILE A 99 0.78 1.80 14.06
CA ILE A 99 1.01 0.36 13.89
C ILE A 99 2.17 0.11 12.91
N ALA A 100 2.23 0.83 11.78
CA ALA A 100 3.32 0.70 10.82
C ALA A 100 4.69 1.04 11.45
N THR A 101 4.77 2.07 12.30
CA THR A 101 6.00 2.40 13.03
C THR A 101 6.40 1.26 13.97
N ILE A 102 5.44 0.70 14.72
CA ILE A 102 5.71 -0.46 15.61
C ILE A 102 6.21 -1.65 14.79
N LEU A 103 5.60 -1.94 13.64
CA LEU A 103 6.05 -3.02 12.75
C LEU A 103 7.48 -2.81 12.26
N PHE A 104 7.86 -1.60 11.84
CA PHE A 104 9.24 -1.32 11.41
C PHE A 104 10.25 -1.48 12.55
N ILE A 105 9.88 -1.13 13.78
CA ILE A 105 10.72 -1.34 14.97
C ILE A 105 10.92 -2.84 15.20
N VAL A 106 9.83 -3.62 15.24
CA VAL A 106 9.89 -5.07 15.43
C VAL A 106 10.73 -5.72 14.33
N MET A 107 10.49 -5.36 13.06
CA MET A 107 11.28 -5.87 11.93
C MET A 107 12.76 -5.52 12.04
N ALA A 108 13.12 -4.30 12.46
CA ALA A 108 14.51 -3.91 12.66
C ALA A 108 15.19 -4.78 13.71
N PHE A 109 14.55 -5.01 14.87
CA PHE A 109 15.08 -5.90 15.91
C PHE A 109 15.18 -7.36 15.44
N THR A 110 14.17 -7.87 14.73
CA THR A 110 14.22 -9.23 14.17
C THR A 110 15.35 -9.39 13.16
N PHE A 111 15.56 -8.43 12.27
CA PHE A 111 16.65 -8.49 11.30
C PHE A 111 18.03 -8.38 11.93
N VAL A 112 18.20 -7.54 12.96
CA VAL A 112 19.45 -7.49 13.74
C VAL A 112 19.70 -8.82 14.46
N TRP A 113 18.67 -9.40 15.07
CA TRP A 113 18.77 -10.70 15.76
C TRP A 113 19.20 -11.83 14.80
N LEU A 114 18.73 -11.79 13.55
CA LEU A 114 19.08 -12.75 12.51
C LEU A 114 20.39 -12.40 11.75
N ASP A 115 21.15 -11.40 12.21
CA ASP A 115 22.35 -10.83 11.56
C ASP A 115 22.14 -10.38 10.09
N TYR A 116 20.90 -10.07 9.72
CA TYR A 116 20.53 -9.49 8.43
C TYR A 116 20.70 -7.97 8.44
N ARG A 117 21.94 -7.52 8.33
CA ARG A 117 22.31 -6.09 8.44
C ARG A 117 21.66 -5.21 7.37
N ILE A 118 21.68 -5.66 6.10
CA ILE A 118 21.15 -4.85 4.98
C ILE A 118 19.62 -4.62 5.15
N PRO A 119 18.78 -5.66 5.33
CA PRO A 119 17.35 -5.47 5.61
C PRO A 119 17.06 -4.64 6.87
N ALA A 120 17.86 -4.77 7.92
CA ALA A 120 17.71 -3.95 9.13
C ALA A 120 17.85 -2.45 8.84
N PHE A 121 18.88 -2.06 8.08
CA PHE A 121 19.06 -0.66 7.68
C PHE A 121 17.93 -0.15 6.78
N PHE A 122 17.42 -0.98 5.87
CA PHE A 122 16.26 -0.61 5.06
C PHE A 122 15.00 -0.39 5.92
N SER A 123 14.76 -1.24 6.92
CA SER A 123 13.63 -1.09 7.84
C SER A 123 13.71 0.21 8.64
N ILE A 124 14.89 0.52 9.21
CA ILE A 124 15.13 1.75 9.95
C ILE A 124 15.00 2.98 9.03
N GLY A 125 15.59 2.92 7.84
CA GLY A 125 15.50 4.00 6.86
C GLY A 125 14.06 4.28 6.43
N ALA A 126 13.27 3.24 6.15
CA ALA A 126 11.85 3.36 5.82
C ALA A 126 11.05 4.00 6.97
N MET A 127 11.32 3.60 8.21
CA MET A 127 10.72 4.21 9.40
C MET A 127 11.06 5.71 9.50
N CYS A 128 12.33 6.08 9.31
CA CYS A 128 12.75 7.49 9.33
C CYS A 128 12.04 8.30 8.25
N VAL A 129 11.94 7.78 7.02
CA VAL A 129 11.21 8.44 5.92
C VAL A 129 9.73 8.61 6.27
N GLN A 130 9.09 7.59 6.86
CA GLN A 130 7.69 7.65 7.28
C GLN A 130 7.47 8.74 8.34
N VAL A 131 8.30 8.76 9.39
CA VAL A 131 8.22 9.76 10.47
C VAL A 131 8.48 11.16 9.93
N LEU A 132 9.49 11.35 9.08
CA LEU A 132 9.78 12.64 8.45
C LEU A 132 8.62 13.12 7.58
N ALA A 133 8.04 12.25 6.75
CA ALA A 133 6.89 12.59 5.92
C ALA A 133 5.69 13.00 6.78
N PHE A 134 5.45 12.29 7.89
CA PHE A 134 4.41 12.66 8.85
C PHE A 134 4.69 14.01 9.51
N SER A 135 5.92 14.26 9.98
CA SER A 135 6.30 15.53 10.61
C SER A 135 6.18 16.72 9.65
N ILE A 136 6.60 16.57 8.40
CA ILE A 136 6.45 17.59 7.36
C ILE A 136 4.96 17.86 7.11
N ALA A 137 4.16 16.81 6.94
CA ALA A 137 2.72 16.96 6.74
C ALA A 137 2.05 17.64 7.93
N TYR A 138 2.36 17.20 9.15
CA TYR A 138 1.84 17.78 10.39
C TYR A 138 2.18 19.27 10.48
N LYS A 139 3.43 19.65 10.26
CA LYS A 139 3.86 21.06 10.29
C LYS A 139 3.16 21.90 9.23
N TYR A 140 3.03 21.38 8.00
CA TYR A 140 2.36 22.07 6.91
C TYR A 140 0.87 22.31 7.19
N PHE A 141 0.16 21.32 7.73
CA PHE A 141 -1.26 21.46 8.05
C PHE A 141 -1.51 22.27 9.33
N ASN A 142 -0.65 22.16 10.34
CA ASN A 142 -0.76 22.93 11.58
C ASN A 142 -0.37 24.40 11.41
N GLY A 143 0.47 24.74 10.42
CA GLY A 143 0.78 26.14 10.09
C GLY A 143 -0.22 26.81 9.16
N LYS A 144 -1.20 26.06 8.64
CA LYS A 144 -2.23 26.54 7.71
C LYS A 144 -3.64 26.54 8.31
N MET A 145 -3.81 25.87 9.45
CA MET A 145 -4.95 26.02 10.36
C MET A 145 -4.65 27.15 11.33
#